data_AF-A0A523VHP0-F1
#
_entry.id   AF-A0A523VHP0-F1
#
_cell.length_a   1.000
_cell.length_b   1.000
_cell.length_c   1.000
_cell.angle_alpha   90.00
_cell.angle_beta   90.00
_cell.angle_gamma   90.00
#
_symmetry.space_group_name_H-M   'P 1'
#
loop_
_entity.id
_entity.type
_entity.pdbx_description
1 polymer ?
#
loop_
_entity_poly.entity_id
_entity_poly.type
_entity_poly.pdbx_seq_one_letter_code
_entity_poly.pdbx_strand_id
1 'polypeptide(L)'
;MAEGSIDKTSQDLAKKAEEKGISTAYKRREQMKACPIGAQGMCCKHCNMGPCRITPKNPTGICGATGDTIAARNFARMVAAGTAAHSDHSREVALTLLHAARG
;
A
#
# COMPACT_ATOMS: atom_id res chain seq x y z
N MET A 1 20.99 -0.73 10.44
CA MET A 1 20.04 -1.86 10.51
C MET A 1 20.32 -2.82 9.37
N ALA A 2 21.48 -3.49 9.41
CA ALA A 2 22.17 -4.04 8.23
C ALA A 2 21.40 -5.09 7.41
N GLU A 3 20.27 -5.62 7.90
CA GLU A 3 19.49 -6.68 7.25
C GLU A 3 17.96 -6.44 7.29
N GLY A 4 17.53 -5.20 7.56
CA GLY A 4 16.09 -4.84 7.51
C GLY A 4 15.23 -5.25 8.71
N SER A 5 15.78 -6.01 9.68
CA SER A 5 15.12 -6.37 10.94
C SER A 5 16.03 -6.16 12.15
N ILE A 6 15.47 -6.00 13.35
CA ILE A 6 16.20 -6.03 14.63
C ILE A 6 16.16 -7.41 15.30
N ASP A 7 15.29 -8.31 14.83
CA ASP A 7 15.22 -9.69 15.30
C ASP A 7 16.38 -10.50 14.70
N LYS A 8 17.15 -11.16 15.58
CA LYS A 8 18.31 -11.97 15.21
C LYS A 8 17.95 -13.15 14.31
N THR A 9 16.79 -13.77 14.52
CA THR A 9 16.36 -14.90 13.69
C THR A 9 16.08 -14.44 12.26
N SER A 10 15.38 -13.32 12.13
CA SER A 10 15.12 -12.69 10.83
C SER A 10 16.41 -12.29 10.12
N GLN A 11 17.41 -11.81 10.85
CA GLN A 11 18.75 -11.48 10.35
C GLN A 11 19.47 -12.71 9.79
N ASP A 12 19.56 -13.79 10.57
CA ASP A 12 20.19 -15.04 10.13
C ASP A 12 19.52 -15.63 8.88
N LEU A 13 18.19 -15.54 8.80
CA LEU A 13 17.43 -15.96 7.62
C LEU A 13 17.64 -15.03 6.41
N ALA A 14 17.80 -13.73 6.63
CA ALA A 14 18.10 -12.78 5.56
C ALA A 14 19.47 -13.05 4.93
N LYS A 15 20.50 -13.33 5.76
CA LYS A 15 21.83 -13.74 5.27
C LYS A 15 21.77 -15.03 4.48
N LYS A 16 21.11 -16.06 5.01
CA LYS A 16 20.93 -17.35 4.32
C LYS A 16 20.17 -17.18 3.00
N ALA A 17 19.20 -16.26 2.94
CA ALA A 17 18.50 -15.95 1.70
C ALA A 17 19.45 -15.31 0.67
N GLU A 18 20.32 -14.37 1.09
CA GLU A 18 21.32 -13.74 0.23
C GLU A 18 22.35 -14.75 -0.31
N GLU A 19 22.90 -15.61 0.56
CA GLU A 19 23.82 -16.69 0.18
C GLU A 19 23.24 -17.64 -0.88
N LYS A 20 21.92 -17.86 -0.83
CA LYS A 20 21.19 -18.72 -1.77
C LYS A 20 20.64 -17.98 -2.99
N GLY A 21 20.90 -16.68 -3.12
CA GLY A 21 20.36 -15.85 -4.21
C GLY A 21 18.84 -15.69 -4.17
N ILE A 22 18.21 -15.84 -3.00
CA ILE A 22 16.76 -15.73 -2.81
C ILE A 22 16.38 -14.29 -2.51
N SER A 23 15.55 -13.69 -3.36
CA SER A 23 15.08 -12.31 -3.18
C SER A 23 14.06 -12.19 -2.03
N THR A 24 14.37 -11.33 -1.05
CA THR A 24 13.48 -11.01 0.08
C THR A 24 12.81 -9.65 -0.08
N ALA A 25 11.80 -9.35 0.75
CA ALA A 25 11.16 -8.03 0.79
C ALA A 25 12.16 -6.91 1.17
N TYR A 26 13.11 -7.19 2.07
CA TYR A 26 14.16 -6.24 2.45
C TYR A 26 15.05 -5.89 1.26
N LYS A 27 15.51 -6.90 0.51
CA LYS A 27 16.36 -6.69 -0.67
C LYS A 27 15.64 -5.89 -1.75
N ARG A 28 14.36 -6.21 -2.02
CA ARG A 28 13.55 -5.45 -3.00
C ARG A 28 13.35 -3.99 -2.57
N ARG A 29 13.15 -3.73 -1.27
CA ARG A 29 13.04 -2.36 -0.75
C ARG A 29 14.32 -1.56 -0.97
N GLU A 30 15.48 -2.16 -0.73
CA GLU A 30 16.78 -1.49 -0.91
C GLU A 30 17.07 -1.16 -2.38
N GLN A 31 16.63 -2.04 -3.29
CA GLN A 31 16.85 -1.87 -4.73
C GLN A 31 15.87 -0.90 -5.40
N MET A 32 14.73 -0.61 -4.77
CA MET A 32 13.66 0.20 -5.36
C MET A 32 13.52 1.57 -4.69
N LYS A 33 13.79 2.64 -5.44
CA LYS A 33 13.52 4.01 -4.98
C LYS A 33 12.03 4.32 -5.10
N ALA A 34 11.45 4.91 -4.05
CA ALA A 34 10.08 5.39 -4.09
C ALA A 34 9.90 6.50 -5.13
N CYS A 35 8.78 6.47 -5.87
CA CYS A 35 8.42 7.55 -6.79
C CYS A 35 8.12 8.83 -5.99
N PRO A 36 8.80 9.97 -6.25
CA PRO A 36 8.65 11.18 -5.43
C PRO A 36 7.22 11.75 -5.45
N ILE A 37 6.54 11.66 -6.60
CA ILE A 37 5.15 12.15 -6.75
C ILE A 37 4.17 11.25 -6.01
N GLY A 38 4.36 9.92 -6.11
CA GLY A 38 3.52 8.94 -5.44
C GLY A 38 3.69 8.99 -3.92
N ALA A 39 4.93 9.15 -3.43
CA ALA A 39 5.25 9.26 -2.02
C ALA A 39 4.58 10.46 -1.34
N GLN A 40 4.32 11.54 -2.09
CA GLN A 40 3.59 12.71 -1.61
C GLN A 40 2.07 12.62 -1.81
N GLY A 41 1.56 11.52 -2.37
CA GLY A 41 0.13 11.34 -2.68
C GLY A 41 -0.37 12.19 -3.86
N MET A 42 0.53 12.74 -4.68
CA MET A 42 0.24 13.74 -5.72
C MET A 42 -0.03 13.14 -7.11
N CYS A 43 -0.23 11.82 -7.20
CA CYS A 43 -0.55 11.11 -8.43
C CYS A 43 -2.01 10.63 -8.38
N CYS A 44 -2.81 10.98 -9.38
CA CYS A 44 -4.19 10.52 -9.51
C CYS A 44 -4.35 9.62 -10.74
N LYS A 45 -4.91 8.42 -10.52
CA LYS A 45 -5.20 7.41 -11.55
C LYS A 45 -6.63 6.88 -11.48
N HIS A 46 -7.58 7.74 -11.11
CA HIS A 46 -8.98 7.33 -10.87
C HIS A 46 -9.85 7.29 -12.13
N CYS A 47 -9.38 7.82 -13.26
CA CYS A 47 -10.10 7.80 -14.52
C CYS A 47 -9.14 7.66 -15.71
N ASN A 48 -9.72 7.42 -16.89
CA ASN A 48 -8.97 7.18 -18.12
C ASN A 48 -8.37 8.45 -18.75
N MET A 49 -8.70 9.65 -18.25
CA MET A 49 -8.03 10.88 -18.68
C MET A 49 -6.64 11.02 -18.03
N GLY A 50 -6.42 10.39 -16.88
CA GLY A 50 -5.13 10.39 -16.19
C GLY A 50 -4.10 9.45 -16.84
N PRO A 51 -2.93 9.24 -16.19
CA PRO A 51 -2.59 9.66 -14.84
C PRO A 51 -2.27 11.16 -14.74
N CYS A 52 -2.89 11.85 -13.78
CA CYS A 52 -2.55 13.25 -13.45
C CYS A 52 -1.40 13.27 -12.42
N ARG A 53 -0.45 14.20 -12.58
CA ARG A 53 0.68 14.41 -11.67
C ARG A 53 0.70 15.87 -11.21
N ILE A 54 0.56 16.09 -9.90
CA ILE A 54 0.53 17.44 -9.34
C ILE A 54 1.94 17.89 -9.00
N THR A 55 2.30 19.08 -9.48
CA THR A 55 3.58 19.74 -9.25
C THR A 55 3.34 21.24 -9.15
N PRO A 56 4.31 22.06 -8.68
CA PRO A 56 4.15 23.52 -8.70
C PRO A 56 3.86 24.11 -10.09
N LYS A 57 4.31 23.44 -11.17
CA LYS A 57 4.05 23.85 -12.56
C LYS A 57 2.67 23.40 -13.06
N ASN A 58 2.14 22.31 -12.52
CA ASN A 58 0.84 21.71 -12.87
C ASN A 58 0.03 21.54 -11.58
N PRO A 59 -0.61 22.60 -11.07
CA PRO A 59 -1.21 22.62 -9.73
C PRO A 59 -2.52 21.82 -9.61
N THR A 60 -3.12 21.44 -10.75
CA THR A 60 -4.38 20.70 -10.82
C THR A 60 -4.31 19.55 -11.81
N GLY A 61 -5.20 18.55 -11.63
CA GLY A 61 -5.43 17.50 -12.61
C GLY A 61 -6.29 17.98 -13.78
N ILE A 62 -6.44 17.16 -14.82
CA ILE A 62 -7.20 17.48 -16.04
C ILE A 62 -8.64 17.91 -15.74
N CYS A 63 -9.27 17.29 -14.73
CA CYS A 63 -10.63 17.64 -14.30
C CYS A 63 -10.71 18.83 -13.33
N GLY A 64 -9.59 19.52 -13.05
CA GLY A 64 -9.52 20.64 -12.11
C GLY A 64 -9.25 20.25 -10.65
N ALA A 65 -9.13 18.95 -10.33
CA ALA A 65 -8.85 18.52 -8.96
C ALA A 65 -7.48 19.04 -8.46
N THR A 66 -7.46 19.69 -7.29
CA THR A 66 -6.24 20.20 -6.65
C THR A 66 -5.39 19.08 -6.03
N GLY A 67 -4.15 19.41 -5.67
CA GLY A 67 -3.27 18.51 -4.90
C GLY A 67 -3.93 17.98 -3.63
N ASP A 68 -4.55 18.85 -2.83
CA ASP A 68 -5.25 18.46 -1.59
C ASP A 68 -6.39 17.49 -1.85
N THR A 69 -7.19 17.76 -2.89
CA THR A 69 -8.29 16.88 -3.29
C THR A 69 -7.77 15.50 -3.70
N ILE A 70 -6.66 15.45 -4.44
CA ILE A 70 -6.06 14.18 -4.89
C ILE A 70 -5.45 13.42 -3.71
N ALA A 71 -4.72 14.09 -2.83
CA ALA A 71 -4.15 13.48 -1.64
C ALA A 71 -5.24 12.91 -0.72
N ALA A 72 -6.30 13.68 -0.47
CA ALA A 72 -7.45 13.24 0.33
C ALA A 72 -8.15 12.01 -0.27
N ARG A 73 -8.36 11.99 -1.60
CA ARG A 73 -8.97 10.84 -2.30
C ARG A 73 -8.12 9.58 -2.22
N ASN A 74 -6.80 9.73 -2.41
CA ASN A 74 -5.85 8.63 -2.31
C ASN A 74 -5.85 8.05 -0.88
N PHE A 75 -5.80 8.91 0.14
CA PHE A 75 -5.88 8.49 1.54
C PHE A 75 -7.22 7.82 1.88
N ALA A 76 -8.35 8.41 1.46
CA ALA A 76 -9.67 7.84 1.70
C ALA A 76 -9.82 6.43 1.11
N ARG A 77 -9.24 6.16 -0.07
CA ARG A 77 -9.22 4.80 -0.65
C ARG A 77 -8.33 3.83 0.13
N MET A 78 -7.21 4.28 0.69
CA MET A 78 -6.39 3.44 1.59
C MET A 78 -7.17 3.05 2.84
N VAL A 79 -7.88 4.00 3.45
CA VAL A 79 -8.76 3.73 4.61
C VAL A 79 -9.87 2.76 4.21
N ALA A 80 -10.57 3.02 3.11
CA ALA A 80 -11.65 2.15 2.64
C ALA A 80 -11.18 0.72 2.36
N ALA A 81 -9.98 0.53 1.81
CA ALA A 81 -9.40 -0.81 1.59
C ALA A 81 -9.16 -1.57 2.90
N GLY A 82 -8.59 -0.90 3.92
CA GLY A 82 -8.41 -1.50 5.25
C GLY A 82 -9.73 -1.81 5.95
N THR A 83 -10.68 -0.87 5.89
CA THR A 83 -12.03 -1.08 6.44
C THR A 83 -12.74 -2.24 5.75
N ALA A 84 -12.65 -2.36 4.43
CA ALA A 84 -13.25 -3.47 3.69
C ALA A 84 -12.68 -4.83 4.15
N ALA A 85 -11.36 -4.93 4.34
CA ALA A 85 -10.74 -6.16 4.82
C ALA A 85 -11.25 -6.60 6.20
N HIS A 86 -11.32 -5.66 7.16
CA HIS A 86 -11.84 -5.96 8.50
C HIS A 86 -13.35 -6.21 8.52
N SER A 87 -14.10 -5.49 7.68
CA SER A 87 -15.55 -5.69 7.54
C SER A 87 -15.86 -7.08 7.01
N ASP A 88 -15.15 -7.52 5.98
CA ASP A 88 -15.37 -8.84 5.36
C ASP A 88 -14.96 -9.96 6.32
N HIS A 89 -13.82 -9.82 7.00
CA HIS A 89 -13.42 -10.75 8.07
C HIS A 89 -14.50 -10.87 9.16
N SER A 90 -15.03 -9.74 9.65
CA SER A 90 -16.07 -9.73 10.68
C SER A 90 -17.37 -10.37 10.18
N ARG A 91 -17.72 -10.13 8.92
CA ARG A 91 -18.90 -10.74 8.28
C ARG A 91 -18.76 -12.25 8.22
N GLU A 92 -17.60 -12.78 7.85
CA GLU A 92 -17.35 -14.23 7.80
C GLU A 92 -17.46 -14.88 9.19
N VAL A 93 -16.95 -14.23 10.24
CA VAL A 93 -17.13 -14.71 11.62
C VAL A 93 -18.61 -14.75 12.01
N ALA A 94 -19.36 -13.67 11.73
CA ALA A 94 -20.78 -13.59 12.05
C ALA A 94 -21.61 -14.64 11.30
N LEU A 95 -21.33 -14.85 10.02
CA LEU A 95 -21.99 -15.88 9.21
C LEU A 95 -21.64 -17.29 9.68
N THR A 96 -20.36 -17.54 9.99
CA THR A 96 -19.93 -18.84 10.54
C THR A 96 -20.70 -19.20 11.80
N LEU A 97 -20.83 -18.25 12.74
CA LEU A 97 -21.62 -18.44 13.95
C LEU A 97 -23.11 -18.68 13.65
N LEU A 98 -23.68 -17.90 12.72
CA LEU A 98 -25.08 -18.06 12.32
C LEU A 98 -25.35 -19.44 11.71
N HIS A 99 -24.44 -19.92 10.86
CA HIS A 99 -24.55 -21.25 10.26
C HIS A 99 -24.42 -22.34 11.31
N ALA A 100 -23.42 -22.27 12.19
CA ALA A 100 -23.26 -23.22 13.29
C ALA A 100 -24.50 -23.28 14.21
N ALA A 101 -25.16 -22.13 14.46
CA ALA A 101 -26.36 -22.06 15.27
C ALA A 101 -27.62 -22.62 14.59
N ARG A 102 -27.62 -22.77 13.25
CA ARG A 102 -28.77 -23.25 12.48
C ARG A 102 -28.73 -24.74 12.14
N GLY A 103 -27.62 -25.43 12.44
CA GLY A 103 -27.38 -26.83 12.05
C GLY A 103 -27.13 -26.99 10.56
#